data_AF-A0A1I2HZ39-F1
#
_entry.id   AF-A0A1I2HZ39-F1
#
_cell.length_a   1.000
_cell.length_b   1.000
_cell.length_c   1.000
_cell.angle_alpha   90.00
_cell.angle_beta   90.00
_cell.angle_gamma   90.00
#
_symmetry.space_group_name_H-M   'P 1'
#
loop_
_entity.id
_entity.type
_entity.pdbx_description
1 polymer ?
#
loop_
_entity_poly.entity_id
_entity_poly.type
_entity_poly.pdbx_seq_one_letter_code
_entity_poly.pdbx_strand_id
1 'polypeptide(L)'
;MKWDTVTEALSRLYPQAHPWHVTYPAEGFALPAASAYPADGHWHYVSYGLGERHGFELTFRVAGVGEQPPQWPFLLLNQVAALAALAGEAGEPFEEGQWADLGAPITGHPHTDGAPTGLTVVILAADPQLGGSFLQLVGVTAAEAQAGEVDSDDPLLVTDPARA
;
A
#
# COMPACT_ATOMS: atom_id res chain seq x y z
N MET A 1 -0.09 -7.38 15.41
CA MET A 1 -0.29 -8.47 14.45
C MET A 1 1.04 -9.10 14.08
N LYS A 2 1.15 -10.43 14.09
CA LYS A 2 2.39 -11.15 13.75
C LYS A 2 2.40 -11.55 12.28
N TRP A 3 3.60 -11.84 11.76
CA TRP A 3 3.80 -12.30 10.39
C TRP A 3 2.89 -13.46 9.97
N ASP A 4 2.78 -14.50 10.81
CA ASP A 4 1.94 -15.67 10.52
C ASP A 4 0.46 -15.30 10.39
N THR A 5 -0.02 -14.34 11.17
CA THR A 5 -1.40 -13.84 11.11
C THR A 5 -1.68 -13.14 9.78
N VAL A 6 -0.73 -12.33 9.30
CA VAL A 6 -0.81 -11.67 7.99
C VAL A 6 -0.85 -12.74 6.90
N THR A 7 0.08 -13.69 6.95
CA THR A 7 0.19 -14.75 5.95
C THR A 7 -1.06 -15.61 5.90
N GLU A 8 -1.64 -15.96 7.06
CA GLU A 8 -2.89 -16.71 7.14
C GLU A 8 -4.07 -15.94 6.55
N ALA A 9 -4.18 -14.63 6.84
CA ALA A 9 -5.24 -13.79 6.29
C ALA A 9 -5.17 -13.73 4.76
N LEU A 10 -3.98 -13.51 4.20
CA LEU A 10 -3.77 -13.49 2.75
C LEU A 10 -3.98 -14.87 2.11
N SER A 11 -3.63 -15.95 2.79
CA SER A 11 -3.85 -17.33 2.31
C SER A 11 -5.34 -17.66 2.18
N ARG A 12 -6.22 -17.04 2.98
CA ARG A 12 -7.67 -17.20 2.83
C ARG A 12 -8.21 -16.48 1.60
N LEU A 13 -7.64 -15.33 1.24
CA LEU A 13 -8.02 -14.59 0.03
C LEU A 13 -7.43 -15.23 -1.24
N TYR A 14 -6.20 -15.72 -1.16
CA TYR A 14 -5.43 -16.21 -2.30
C TYR A 14 -4.88 -17.63 -2.03
N PRO A 15 -5.73 -18.65 -1.88
CA PRO A 15 -5.33 -19.97 -1.38
C PRO A 15 -4.37 -20.76 -2.28
N GLN A 16 -4.25 -20.37 -3.55
CA GLN A 16 -3.38 -21.02 -4.54
C GLN A 16 -2.33 -20.05 -5.11
N ALA A 17 -2.21 -18.85 -4.56
CA ALA A 17 -1.26 -17.87 -5.06
C ALA A 17 0.15 -18.17 -4.57
N HIS A 18 1.12 -17.94 -5.45
CA HIS A 18 2.52 -17.83 -5.11
C HIS A 18 2.89 -16.34 -5.08
N PRO A 19 2.89 -15.69 -3.91
CA PRO A 19 3.16 -14.27 -3.84
C PRO A 19 4.61 -13.96 -4.20
N TRP A 20 4.81 -12.80 -4.81
CA TRP A 20 6.14 -12.23 -4.96
C TRP A 20 6.58 -11.62 -3.63
N HIS A 21 7.54 -12.25 -2.96
CA HIS A 21 8.02 -11.82 -1.64
C HIS A 21 9.35 -11.09 -1.76
N VAL A 22 9.47 -9.94 -1.08
CA VAL A 22 10.72 -9.18 -0.97
C VAL A 22 11.07 -8.96 0.49
N THR A 23 12.36 -9.07 0.79
CA THR A 23 12.94 -8.76 2.10
C THR A 23 13.85 -7.55 1.97
N TYR A 24 13.80 -6.62 2.91
CA TYR A 24 14.61 -5.42 2.88
C TYR A 24 15.77 -5.51 3.89
N PRO A 25 16.92 -4.88 3.59
CA PRO A 25 17.97 -4.64 4.59
C PRO A 25 17.42 -3.81 5.75
N ALA A 26 17.90 -4.06 6.97
CA ALA A 26 17.46 -3.30 8.14
C ALA A 26 17.86 -1.82 8.09
N GLU A 27 18.99 -1.49 7.44
CA GLU A 27 19.46 -0.13 7.28
C GLU A 27 18.74 0.54 6.10
N GLY A 28 18.07 1.67 6.37
CA GLY A 28 17.43 2.50 5.34
C GLY A 28 16.01 2.10 4.95
N PHE A 29 15.45 1.02 5.52
CA PHE A 29 14.06 0.58 5.26
C PHE A 29 13.25 0.48 6.53
N ALA A 30 11.99 0.92 6.47
CA ALA A 30 11.07 0.86 7.61
C ALA A 30 10.44 -0.53 7.77
N LEU A 31 10.30 -1.28 6.67
CA LEU A 31 9.73 -2.62 6.65
C LEU A 31 10.84 -3.67 6.58
N PRO A 32 10.73 -4.80 7.30
CA PRO A 32 11.57 -5.98 7.05
C PRO A 32 11.21 -6.70 5.75
N ALA A 33 9.94 -6.68 5.34
CA ALA A 33 9.49 -7.38 4.13
C ALA A 33 8.14 -6.87 3.60
N ALA A 34 7.83 -7.27 2.37
CA ALA A 34 6.53 -7.07 1.74
C ALA A 34 6.23 -8.22 0.77
N SER A 35 4.97 -8.38 0.39
CA SER A 35 4.55 -9.35 -0.62
C SER A 35 3.54 -8.75 -1.58
N ALA A 36 3.52 -9.24 -2.82
CA ALA A 36 2.48 -8.95 -3.80
C ALA A 36 1.78 -10.23 -4.24
N TYR A 37 0.45 -10.24 -4.13
CA TYR A 37 -0.40 -11.34 -4.54
C TYR A 37 -1.05 -11.00 -5.88
N PRO A 38 -1.01 -11.91 -6.87
CA PRO A 38 -1.79 -11.74 -8.09
C PRO A 38 -3.28 -11.86 -7.76
N ALA A 39 -4.08 -10.94 -8.27
CA ALA A 39 -5.53 -10.95 -8.18
C ALA A 39 -6.16 -10.68 -9.56
N ASP A 40 -7.48 -10.79 -9.67
CA ASP A 40 -8.16 -10.50 -10.94
C ASP A 40 -8.07 -9.00 -11.25
N GLY A 41 -7.38 -8.67 -12.35
CA GLY A 41 -7.18 -7.29 -12.82
C GLY A 41 -6.22 -6.40 -12.01
N HIS A 42 -5.64 -6.89 -10.91
CA HIS A 42 -4.74 -6.10 -10.06
C HIS A 42 -3.71 -6.95 -9.30
N TRP A 43 -2.73 -6.26 -8.72
CA TRP A 43 -1.81 -6.81 -7.72
C TRP A 43 -2.18 -6.28 -6.34
N HIS A 44 -2.23 -7.16 -5.34
CA HIS A 44 -2.49 -6.81 -3.94
C HIS A 44 -1.21 -6.95 -3.11
N TYR A 45 -0.63 -5.82 -2.72
CA TYR A 45 0.56 -5.72 -1.91
C TYR A 45 0.22 -5.68 -0.43
N VAL A 46 1.08 -6.25 0.40
CA VAL A 46 0.98 -6.25 1.86
C VAL A 46 2.36 -6.07 2.50
N SER A 47 2.45 -5.24 3.54
CA SER A 47 3.67 -5.10 4.35
C SER A 47 3.75 -6.17 5.43
N TYR A 48 4.96 -6.34 5.97
CA TYR A 48 5.19 -7.11 7.18
C TYR A 48 6.05 -6.28 8.14
N GLY A 49 5.68 -6.28 9.42
CA GLY A 49 6.49 -5.74 10.53
C GLY A 49 5.84 -4.55 11.25
N LEU A 50 4.90 -3.84 10.62
CA LEU A 50 4.16 -2.76 11.29
C LEU A 50 3.19 -3.31 12.33
N GLY A 51 2.68 -4.52 12.13
CA GLY A 51 1.69 -5.11 13.01
C GLY A 51 2.18 -5.25 14.44
N GLU A 52 3.46 -5.55 14.66
CA GLU A 52 4.03 -5.70 16.00
C GLU A 52 4.32 -4.35 16.67
N ARG A 53 4.54 -3.30 15.88
CA ARG A 53 4.90 -1.96 16.37
C ARG A 53 3.69 -1.04 16.53
N HIS A 54 2.75 -1.10 15.60
CA HIS A 54 1.62 -0.18 15.45
C HIS A 54 0.25 -0.87 15.44
N GLY A 55 0.19 -2.20 15.39
CA GLY A 55 -1.06 -2.95 15.44
C GLY A 55 -1.77 -3.17 14.10
N PHE A 56 -1.29 -2.57 13.01
CA PHE A 56 -1.80 -2.73 11.64
C PHE A 56 -0.69 -3.11 10.65
N GLU A 57 -1.06 -3.59 9.46
CA GLU A 57 -0.16 -3.64 8.29
C GLU A 57 -0.71 -2.76 7.18
N LEU A 58 0.16 -2.31 6.29
CA LEU A 58 -0.24 -1.60 5.08
C LEU A 58 -0.60 -2.60 3.98
N THR A 59 -1.63 -2.28 3.23
CA THR A 59 -1.97 -2.96 1.97
C THR A 59 -2.04 -1.96 0.84
N PHE A 60 -1.95 -2.43 -0.40
CA PHE A 60 -2.12 -1.58 -1.57
C PHE A 60 -2.58 -2.39 -2.76
N ARG A 61 -3.50 -1.86 -3.57
CA ARG A 61 -3.96 -2.52 -4.79
C ARG A 61 -3.63 -1.68 -5.99
N VAL A 62 -2.90 -2.26 -6.94
CA VAL A 62 -2.48 -1.56 -8.16
C VAL A 62 -3.03 -2.30 -9.38
N ALA A 63 -3.74 -1.57 -10.24
CA ALA A 63 -4.26 -2.11 -11.48
C ALA A 63 -3.13 -2.67 -12.34
N GLY A 64 -3.37 -3.84 -12.93
CA GLY A 64 -2.39 -4.50 -13.77
C GLY A 64 -2.44 -6.01 -13.69
N VAL A 65 -1.94 -6.64 -14.75
CA VAL A 65 -1.82 -8.09 -14.90
C VAL A 65 -0.43 -8.41 -15.44
N GLY A 66 0.10 -9.58 -15.14
CA GLY A 66 1.40 -10.01 -15.61
C GLY A 66 1.95 -11.19 -14.83
N GLU A 67 3.13 -11.67 -15.23
CA GLU A 67 3.85 -12.71 -14.47
C GLU A 67 4.54 -12.15 -13.23
N GLN A 68 4.89 -10.86 -13.25
CA GLN A 68 5.57 -10.18 -12.15
C GLN A 68 4.82 -8.89 -11.78
N PRO A 69 4.76 -8.54 -10.48
CA PRO A 69 4.21 -7.27 -10.04
C PRO A 69 5.13 -6.10 -10.43
N PRO A 70 4.58 -4.90 -10.68
CA PRO A 70 5.34 -3.66 -10.61
C PRO A 70 6.14 -3.56 -9.31
N GLN A 71 7.35 -3.00 -9.38
CA GLN A 71 8.26 -2.94 -8.24
C GLN A 71 8.09 -1.65 -7.42
N TRP A 72 7.70 -0.54 -8.04
CA TRP A 72 7.46 0.73 -7.35
C TRP A 72 6.54 0.67 -6.12
N PRO A 73 5.48 -0.18 -6.05
CA PRO A 73 4.60 -0.23 -4.89
C PRO A 73 5.31 -0.71 -3.62
N PHE A 74 6.35 -1.55 -3.76
CA PHE A 74 7.19 -2.00 -2.65
C PHE A 74 7.97 -0.83 -2.02
N LEU A 75 8.41 0.12 -2.84
CA LEU A 75 9.08 1.34 -2.38
C LEU A 75 8.09 2.29 -1.70
N LEU A 76 6.90 2.46 -2.27
CA LEU A 76 5.84 3.28 -1.69
C LEU A 76 5.43 2.75 -0.30
N LEU A 77 5.22 1.44 -0.15
CA LEU A 77 4.92 0.84 1.15
C LEU A 77 5.99 1.15 2.21
N ASN A 78 7.28 1.10 1.84
CA ASN A 78 8.36 1.48 2.75
C ASN A 78 8.34 2.95 3.12
N GLN A 79 8.10 3.84 2.14
CA GLN A 79 8.01 5.28 2.38
C GLN A 79 6.88 5.59 3.37
N VAL A 80 5.69 5.02 3.16
CA VAL A 80 4.54 5.24 4.05
C VAL A 80 4.75 4.58 5.42
N ALA A 81 5.39 3.42 5.49
CA ALA A 81 5.78 2.79 6.75
C ALA A 81 6.76 3.67 7.56
N ALA A 82 7.67 4.38 6.90
CA ALA A 82 8.55 5.34 7.57
C ALA A 82 7.78 6.54 8.14
N LEU A 83 6.76 7.02 7.43
CA LEU A 83 5.85 8.06 7.94
C LEU A 83 5.07 7.57 9.16
N ALA A 84 4.56 6.33 9.14
CA ALA A 84 3.88 5.74 10.28
C ALA A 84 4.79 5.61 11.52
N ALA A 85 6.06 5.25 11.32
CA ALA A 85 7.04 5.21 12.40
C ALA A 85 7.25 6.60 13.02
N LEU A 86 7.45 7.63 12.20
CA LEU A 86 7.62 9.02 12.65
C LEU A 86 6.39 9.55 13.41
N ALA A 87 5.18 9.28 12.89
CA ALA A 87 3.93 9.65 13.56
C ALA A 87 3.82 8.97 14.94
N GLY A 88 4.15 7.67 15.01
CA GLY A 88 4.16 6.93 16.27
C GLY A 88 5.16 7.47 17.29
N GLU A 89 6.36 7.87 16.86
CA GLU A 89 7.36 8.53 17.71
C GLU A 89 6.88 9.90 18.22
N ALA A 90 6.11 10.64 17.41
CA ALA A 90 5.49 11.90 17.77
C ALA A 90 4.23 11.73 18.65
N GLY A 91 3.72 10.50 18.81
CA GLY A 91 2.46 10.23 19.51
C GLY A 91 1.21 10.63 18.71
N GLU A 92 1.35 10.78 17.40
CA GLU A 92 0.25 11.07 16.48
C GLU A 92 -0.38 9.75 15.98
N PRO A 93 -1.72 9.69 15.86
CA PRO A 93 -2.37 8.50 15.33
C PRO A 93 -2.01 8.29 13.85
N PHE A 94 -1.92 7.02 13.46
CA PHE A 94 -1.81 6.59 12.07
C PHE A 94 -3.00 5.66 11.77
N GLU A 95 -4.07 6.19 11.18
CA GLU A 95 -5.39 5.56 11.11
C GLU A 95 -6.17 5.87 9.81
N GLU A 96 -7.29 5.17 9.63
CA GLU A 96 -8.19 5.35 8.49
C GLU A 96 -8.66 6.82 8.34
N GLY A 97 -8.77 7.28 7.10
CA GLY A 97 -9.18 8.64 6.75
C GLY A 97 -8.04 9.65 6.74
N GLN A 98 -6.86 9.29 7.25
CA GLN A 98 -5.67 10.12 7.09
C GLN A 98 -5.08 10.00 5.68
N TRP A 99 -4.29 11.01 5.30
CA TRP A 99 -3.65 11.08 4.01
C TRP A 99 -2.26 11.70 4.11
N ALA A 100 -1.42 11.40 3.13
CA ALA A 100 -0.10 12.00 2.97
C ALA A 100 0.08 12.45 1.53
N ASP A 101 0.33 13.74 1.32
CA ASP A 101 0.80 14.26 0.03
C ASP A 101 2.30 14.05 -0.07
N LEU A 102 2.70 13.26 -1.06
CA LEU A 102 4.08 12.90 -1.30
C LEU A 102 4.83 13.99 -2.09
N GLY A 103 4.11 14.98 -2.63
CA GLY A 103 4.66 16.09 -3.43
C GLY A 103 5.25 15.64 -4.77
N ALA A 104 5.08 14.37 -5.15
CA ALA A 104 5.61 13.74 -6.34
C ALA A 104 4.70 12.56 -6.75
N PRO A 105 4.79 12.05 -7.99
CA PRO A 105 4.01 10.89 -8.42
C PRO A 105 4.20 9.72 -7.45
N ILE A 106 3.10 9.10 -6.99
CA ILE A 106 3.16 7.95 -6.07
C ILE A 106 3.92 6.76 -6.67
N THR A 107 4.04 6.73 -7.99
CA THR A 107 4.81 5.74 -8.73
C THR A 107 6.31 5.93 -8.61
N GLY A 108 6.78 7.11 -8.20
CA GLY A 108 8.22 7.44 -8.17
C GLY A 108 8.82 7.75 -9.55
N HIS A 109 8.00 7.85 -10.60
CA HIS A 109 8.44 8.24 -11.94
C HIS A 109 9.21 9.57 -11.93
N PRO A 110 10.32 9.73 -12.67
CA PRO A 110 10.93 8.78 -13.62
C PRO A 110 11.98 7.82 -13.02
N HIS A 111 12.10 7.72 -11.70
CA HIS A 111 13.19 7.00 -11.04
C HIS A 111 12.91 5.53 -10.74
N THR A 112 11.71 5.06 -11.04
CA THR A 112 11.22 3.69 -10.80
C THR A 112 10.69 3.08 -12.10
N ASP A 113 10.21 1.85 -12.04
CA ASP A 113 9.47 1.18 -13.12
C ASP A 113 8.01 1.64 -13.25
N GLY A 114 7.60 2.60 -12.42
CA GLY A 114 6.24 3.13 -12.44
C GLY A 114 5.98 4.11 -13.59
N ALA A 115 4.74 4.10 -14.08
CA ALA A 115 4.29 5.00 -15.13
C ALA A 115 4.24 6.46 -14.65
N PRO A 116 4.37 7.46 -15.55
CA PRO A 116 3.96 8.82 -15.24
C PRO A 116 2.51 8.82 -14.75
N THR A 117 2.22 9.60 -13.71
CA THR A 117 0.87 9.72 -13.16
C THR A 117 0.66 11.07 -12.47
N GLY A 118 -0.56 11.57 -12.48
CA GLY A 118 -1.03 12.72 -11.69
C GLY A 118 -1.40 12.38 -10.24
N LEU A 119 -1.34 11.11 -9.84
CA LEU A 119 -1.57 10.68 -8.47
C LEU A 119 -0.35 11.03 -7.60
N THR A 120 -0.53 11.92 -6.62
CA THR A 120 0.56 12.41 -5.75
C THR A 120 0.26 12.24 -4.26
N VAL A 121 -0.96 11.87 -3.91
CA VAL A 121 -1.43 11.72 -2.54
C VAL A 121 -1.82 10.27 -2.30
N VAL A 122 -1.57 9.78 -1.09
CA VAL A 122 -2.10 8.49 -0.61
C VAL A 122 -3.08 8.73 0.53
N ILE A 123 -4.27 8.11 0.44
CA ILE A 123 -5.25 8.06 1.53
C ILE A 123 -5.18 6.67 2.17
N LEU A 124 -5.37 6.61 3.49
CA LEU A 124 -5.49 5.37 4.25
C LEU A 124 -6.97 4.99 4.38
N ALA A 125 -7.35 3.83 3.86
CA ALA A 125 -8.68 3.24 4.04
C ALA A 125 -8.57 1.91 4.79
N ALA A 126 -9.62 1.45 5.46
CA ALA A 126 -9.67 0.06 5.90
C ALA A 126 -9.62 -0.87 4.68
N ASP A 127 -8.81 -1.93 4.73
CA ASP A 127 -8.78 -2.90 3.62
C ASP A 127 -10.15 -3.57 3.46
N PRO A 128 -10.76 -3.51 2.26
CA PRO A 128 -12.14 -3.94 2.05
C PRO A 128 -12.34 -5.46 2.19
N GLN A 129 -11.25 -6.25 2.16
CA GLN A 129 -11.30 -7.71 2.28
C GLN A 129 -10.64 -8.24 3.55
N LEU A 130 -9.69 -7.49 4.13
CA LEU A 130 -8.93 -7.90 5.32
C LEU A 130 -9.36 -7.18 6.61
N GLY A 131 -10.07 -6.06 6.52
CA GLY A 131 -10.62 -5.29 7.64
C GLY A 131 -9.63 -4.35 8.32
N GLY A 132 -10.08 -3.66 9.38
CA GLY A 132 -9.40 -2.50 9.98
C GLY A 132 -8.04 -2.73 10.66
N SER A 133 -7.52 -3.96 10.69
CA SER A 133 -6.11 -4.21 11.05
C SER A 133 -5.16 -4.11 9.84
N PHE A 134 -5.71 -3.79 8.66
CA PHE A 134 -5.01 -3.56 7.43
C PHE A 134 -5.44 -2.20 6.87
N LEU A 135 -4.47 -1.29 6.72
CA LEU A 135 -4.70 0.03 6.15
C LEU A 135 -4.28 0.03 4.69
N GLN A 136 -5.26 0.07 3.80
CA GLN A 136 -5.04 0.11 2.38
C GLN A 136 -4.67 1.53 1.94
N LEU A 137 -3.55 1.65 1.22
CA LEU A 137 -3.19 2.85 0.50
C LEU A 137 -4.12 3.02 -0.71
N VAL A 138 -4.62 4.23 -0.95
CA VAL A 138 -5.39 4.58 -2.14
C VAL A 138 -4.74 5.80 -2.79
N GLY A 139 -4.25 5.63 -4.01
CA GLY A 139 -3.60 6.69 -4.77
C GLY A 139 -4.61 7.67 -5.35
N VAL A 140 -4.47 8.95 -5.00
CA VAL A 140 -5.35 10.03 -5.47
C VAL A 140 -4.54 11.24 -5.95
N THR A 141 -5.19 12.05 -6.77
CA THR A 141 -4.71 13.38 -7.14
C THR A 141 -4.82 14.34 -5.95
N ALA A 142 -4.04 15.42 -5.97
CA ALA A 142 -4.18 16.48 -4.98
C ALA A 142 -5.58 17.12 -4.99
N ALA A 143 -6.27 17.14 -6.13
CA ALA A 143 -7.62 17.70 -6.24
C ALA A 143 -8.68 16.82 -5.54
N GLU A 144 -8.60 15.50 -5.72
CA GLU A 144 -9.47 14.53 -5.01
C GLU A 144 -9.26 14.59 -3.49
N ALA A 145 -8.00 14.64 -3.06
CA ALA A 145 -7.67 14.78 -1.63
C ALA A 145 -8.25 16.07 -1.02
N GLN A 146 -8.22 17.19 -1.76
CA GLN A 146 -8.82 18.45 -1.32
C GLN A 146 -10.36 18.42 -1.30
N ALA A 147 -10.98 17.67 -2.23
CA ALA A 147 -12.42 17.47 -2.26
C ALA A 147 -12.89 16.52 -1.13
N GLY A 148 -12.00 15.69 -0.60
CA GLY A 148 -12.33 14.65 0.38
C GLY A 148 -13.12 13.48 -0.22
N GLU A 149 -13.02 13.30 -1.53
CA GLU A 149 -13.75 12.30 -2.30
C GLU A 149 -12.77 11.56 -3.21
N VAL A 150 -12.75 10.22 -3.10
CA VAL A 150 -12.04 9.36 -4.04
C VAL A 150 -12.97 9.11 -5.21
N ASP A 151 -12.60 9.57 -6.41
CA ASP A 151 -13.38 9.31 -7.63
C ASP A 151 -13.14 7.86 -8.09
N SER A 152 -13.79 6.92 -7.41
CA SER A 152 -13.71 5.50 -7.70
C SER A 152 -15.01 4.78 -7.32
N ASP A 153 -15.62 4.14 -8.31
CA ASP A 153 -16.72 3.19 -8.12
C ASP A 153 -16.23 1.77 -7.76
N ASP A 154 -14.91 1.55 -7.69
CA ASP A 154 -14.34 0.24 -7.40
C ASP A 154 -14.47 -0.09 -5.89
N PRO A 155 -15.23 -1.12 -5.50
CA PRO A 155 -15.38 -1.51 -4.10
C PRO A 155 -14.07 -2.01 -3.47
N LEU A 156 -13.06 -2.35 -4.27
CA LEU A 156 -11.74 -2.73 -3.79
C LEU A 156 -10.77 -1.53 -3.74
N LEU A 157 -11.18 -0.36 -4.22
CA LEU A 157 -10.35 0.85 -4.30
C LEU A 157 -8.99 0.58 -4.97
N VAL A 158 -8.99 -0.18 -6.07
CA VAL A 158 -7.77 -0.43 -6.86
C VAL A 158 -7.27 0.89 -7.44
N THR A 159 -6.00 1.17 -7.22
CA THR A 159 -5.33 2.34 -7.79
C THR A 159 -4.86 2.03 -9.21
N ASP A 160 -5.39 2.75 -10.19
CA ASP A 160 -4.88 2.75 -11.57
C ASP A 160 -4.01 3.99 -11.81
N PRO A 161 -2.67 3.84 -11.92
CA PRO A 161 -1.79 4.97 -12.22
C PRO A 161 -2.09 5.68 -13.55
N ALA A 162 -2.75 5.01 -14.51
CA ALA A 162 -3.05 5.58 -15.81
C ALA A 162 -4.28 6.51 -15.81
N ARG A 163 -5.02 6.61 -14.70
CA ARG A 163 -6.26 7.41 -14.62
C ARG A 163 -6.03 8.92 -14.49
N ALA A 164 -4.80 9.35 -14.22
CA ALA A 164 -4.44 10.75 -13.97
C ALA A 164 -3.09 11.13 -14.60
#